data_AF-A0A2E6Y6P5-F1
#
_entry.id   AF-A0A2E6Y6P5-F1
#
_cell.length_a   1.000
_cell.length_b   1.000
_cell.length_c   1.000
_cell.angle_alpha   90.00
_cell.angle_beta   90.00
_cell.angle_gamma   90.00
#
_symmetry.space_group_name_H-M   'P 1'
#
loop_
_entity.id
_entity.type
_entity.pdbx_description
1 polymer ?
#
loop_
_entity_poly.entity_id
_entity_poly.type
_entity_poly.pdbx_seq_one_letter_code
_entity_poly.pdbx_strand_id
1 'polypeptide(L)'
;MLSDDLRDLHVHLECSTEEDGSLILHPLLARIMLQSLRDLSNRAASLEASQVNGPARLTEADLASGKVARLPIVPRPVRADNDERGPAA
;
A
#
# COMPACT_ATOMS: atom_id res chain seq x y z
N MET A 1 -3.80 6.19 -4.04
CA MET A 1 -4.48 5.92 -5.33
C MET A 1 -5.62 4.92 -5.11
N LEU A 2 -5.40 3.61 -4.95
CA LEU A 2 -6.51 2.66 -4.71
C LEU A 2 -7.27 2.93 -3.40
N SER A 3 -6.56 3.44 -2.39
CA SER A 3 -7.11 3.88 -1.10
C SER A 3 -8.07 5.06 -1.21
N ASP A 4 -7.85 5.94 -2.19
CA ASP A 4 -8.58 7.19 -2.33
C ASP A 4 -9.84 6.91 -3.15
N ASP A 5 -9.70 6.13 -4.24
CA ASP A 5 -10.82 5.62 -5.04
C ASP A 5 -11.83 4.81 -4.19
N LEU A 6 -11.35 4.00 -3.24
CA LEU A 6 -12.21 3.25 -2.32
C LEU A 6 -12.88 4.14 -1.27
N ARG A 7 -12.23 5.23 -0.84
CA ARG A 7 -12.84 6.21 0.06
C ARG A 7 -13.95 6.97 -0.62
N ASP A 8 -13.73 7.42 -1.84
CA ASP A 8 -14.73 8.15 -2.62
C ASP A 8 -15.95 7.26 -2.94
N LEU A 9 -15.72 5.98 -3.23
CA LEU A 9 -16.79 4.99 -3.39
C LEU A 9 -17.59 4.81 -2.10
N HIS A 10 -16.91 4.71 -0.95
CA HIS A 10 -17.55 4.53 0.34
C HIS A 10 -18.46 5.72 0.68
N VAL A 11 -17.96 6.95 0.51
CA VAL A 11 -18.76 8.18 0.73
C VAL A 11 -19.99 8.21 -0.19
N HIS A 12 -19.85 7.81 -1.46
CA HIS A 12 -20.99 7.75 -2.36
C HIS A 12 -22.04 6.71 -1.95
N LEU A 13 -21.61 5.55 -1.43
CA LEU A 13 -22.50 4.52 -0.94
C LEU A 13 -23.22 4.98 0.33
N GLU A 14 -22.52 5.61 1.27
CA GLU A 14 -23.15 6.17 2.49
C GLU A 14 -24.23 7.20 2.15
N CYS A 15 -23.96 8.11 1.22
CA CYS A 15 -24.94 9.11 0.78
C CYS A 15 -26.17 8.52 0.07
N SER A 16 -26.06 7.31 -0.47
CA SER A 16 -27.11 6.65 -1.25
C SER A 16 -27.81 5.52 -0.48
N THR A 17 -27.40 5.28 0.77
CA THR A 17 -27.98 4.26 1.64
C THR A 17 -29.07 4.89 2.48
N GLU A 18 -30.27 4.34 2.43
CA GLU A 18 -31.40 4.77 3.25
C GLU A 18 -31.26 4.27 4.70
N GLU A 19 -32.08 4.79 5.61
CA GLU A 19 -32.00 4.46 7.05
C GLU A 19 -32.25 2.97 7.34
N ASP A 20 -32.91 2.25 6.42
CA ASP A 20 -33.15 0.81 6.51
C ASP A 20 -31.96 -0.05 6.00
N GLY A 21 -30.89 0.60 5.54
CA GLY A 21 -29.72 -0.06 4.96
C GLY A 21 -29.91 -0.46 3.48
N SER A 22 -31.02 -0.08 2.85
CA SER A 22 -31.23 -0.29 1.43
C SER A 22 -30.42 0.73 0.61
N LEU A 23 -29.87 0.28 -0.52
CA LEU A 23 -29.10 1.11 -1.43
C LEU A 23 -29.90 1.34 -2.71
N ILE A 24 -30.43 2.56 -2.89
CA ILE A 24 -31.19 2.91 -4.08
C ILE A 24 -30.30 3.71 -5.02
N LEU A 25 -29.84 3.05 -6.08
CA LEU A 25 -29.02 3.68 -7.11
C LEU A 25 -29.86 3.92 -8.38
N HIS A 26 -29.69 5.09 -8.98
CA HIS A 26 -30.17 5.33 -10.33
C HIS A 26 -29.54 4.31 -11.30
N PRO A 27 -30.26 3.73 -12.30
CA PRO A 27 -29.74 2.65 -13.15
C PRO A 27 -28.41 2.96 -13.83
N LEU A 28 -28.23 4.22 -14.25
CA LEU A 28 -26.98 4.68 -14.85
C LEU A 28 -25.82 4.69 -13.82
N LEU A 29 -26.09 5.13 -12.59
CA LEU A 29 -25.11 5.15 -11.51
C LEU A 29 -24.74 3.71 -11.09
N ALA A 30 -25.72 2.82 -10.99
CA ALA A 30 -25.49 1.40 -10.72
C ALA A 30 -24.56 0.76 -11.75
N ARG A 31 -24.73 1.10 -13.04
CA ARG A 31 -23.91 0.57 -14.13
C ARG A 31 -22.47 1.10 -14.10
N ILE A 32 -22.29 2.37 -13.74
CA ILE A 32 -20.96 2.95 -13.53
C ILE A 32 -20.27 2.29 -12.33
N MET A 33 -20.98 2.16 -11.20
CA MET A 33 -20.43 1.53 -9.99
C MET A 33 -20.01 0.08 -10.22
N LEU A 34 -20.82 -0.68 -10.97
CA LEU A 34 -20.47 -2.05 -11.34
C LEU A 34 -19.17 -2.12 -12.17
N GLN A 35 -18.97 -1.17 -13.09
CA GLN A 35 -17.76 -1.10 -13.90
C GLN A 35 -16.55 -0.72 -13.04
N SER A 36 -16.68 0.30 -12.18
CA SER A 36 -15.61 0.72 -11.26
C SER A 36 -15.18 -0.40 -10.31
N LEU A 37 -16.13 -1.16 -9.76
CA LEU A 37 -15.84 -2.31 -8.89
C LEU A 37 -15.08 -3.42 -9.64
N ARG A 38 -15.44 -3.69 -10.90
CA ARG A 38 -14.72 -4.67 -11.74
C ARG A 38 -13.29 -4.22 -12.04
N ASP A 39 -13.09 -2.93 -12.32
CA ASP A 39 -11.77 -2.39 -12.58
C ASP A 39 -10.89 -2.45 -11.33
N LEU A 40 -11.46 -2.13 -10.16
CA LEU A 40 -10.77 -2.25 -8.87
C LEU A 40 -10.44 -3.71 -8.54
N SER A 41 -11.36 -4.66 -8.78
CA SER A 41 -11.08 -6.09 -8.54
C SER A 41 -9.98 -6.61 -9.45
N ASN A 42 -9.97 -6.20 -10.72
CA ASN A 42 -8.92 -6.58 -11.66
C ASN A 42 -7.55 -6.02 -11.26
N ARG A 43 -7.51 -4.77 -10.78
CA ARG A 43 -6.27 -4.16 -10.24
C ARG A 43 -5.81 -4.87 -8.98
N ALA A 44 -6.72 -5.20 -8.05
CA ALA A 44 -6.38 -5.94 -6.84
C ALA A 44 -5.80 -7.33 -7.18
N ALA A 45 -6.45 -8.08 -8.07
CA ALA A 45 -5.95 -9.37 -8.55
C ALA A 45 -4.57 -9.24 -9.23
N SER A 46 -4.37 -8.19 -10.04
CA SER A 46 -3.06 -7.91 -10.63
C SER A 46 -1.99 -7.57 -9.59
N LEU A 47 -2.33 -6.86 -8.52
CA LEU A 47 -1.41 -6.51 -7.44
C LEU A 47 -1.07 -7.73 -6.59
N GLU A 48 -2.04 -8.60 -6.31
CA GLU A 48 -1.83 -9.89 -5.65
C GLU A 48 -0.95 -10.80 -6.50
N ALA A 49 -1.21 -10.91 -7.80
CA ALA A 49 -0.36 -11.67 -8.72
C ALA A 49 1.04 -11.06 -8.88
N SER A 50 1.15 -9.73 -8.78
CA SER A 50 2.42 -8.98 -8.79
C SER A 50 3.09 -8.91 -7.42
N GLN A 51 2.51 -9.52 -6.38
CA GLN A 51 3.16 -9.66 -5.10
C GLN A 51 4.31 -10.66 -5.28
N VAL A 52 5.43 -10.14 -5.78
CA VAL A 52 6.70 -10.83 -5.92
C VAL A 52 6.97 -11.52 -4.59
N ASN A 53 7.18 -12.83 -4.64
CA ASN A 53 7.46 -13.73 -3.51
C ASN A 53 8.34 -13.08 -2.45
N GLY A 54 7.70 -12.44 -1.46
CA GLY A 54 8.35 -11.86 -0.29
C GLY A 54 9.49 -10.87 -0.58
N PRO A 55 10.23 -10.47 0.46
CA PRO A 55 11.48 -9.72 0.27
C PRO A 55 12.41 -10.57 -0.60
N ALA A 56 13.04 -9.95 -1.61
CA ALA A 56 14.05 -10.61 -2.43
C ALA A 56 15.12 -11.23 -1.52
N ARG A 57 15.10 -12.55 -1.38
CA ARG A 57 16.10 -13.29 -0.60
C ARG A 57 17.27 -13.55 -1.53
N LEU A 58 18.42 -12.97 -1.21
CA LEU A 58 19.68 -13.33 -1.84
C LEU A 58 19.92 -14.82 -1.58
N THR A 59 19.96 -15.62 -2.64
CA THR A 59 20.27 -17.05 -2.54
C THR A 59 21.79 -17.27 -2.63
N GLU A 60 22.26 -18.45 -2.21
CA GLU A 60 23.67 -18.81 -2.36
C GLU A 60 24.10 -18.85 -3.84
N ALA A 61 23.17 -19.15 -4.75
CA ALA A 61 23.41 -19.10 -6.19
C ALA A 61 23.68 -17.67 -6.70
N ASP A 62 22.98 -16.67 -6.13
CA ASP A 62 23.20 -15.25 -6.47
C ASP A 62 24.59 -14.77 -6.00
N LEU A 63 25.03 -15.24 -4.82
CA LEU A 63 26.39 -14.99 -4.30
C LEU A 63 27.46 -15.67 -5.15
N ALA A 64 27.22 -16.92 -5.57
CA ALA A 64 28.14 -17.68 -6.43
C ALA A 64 28.25 -17.08 -7.85
N SER A 65 27.19 -16.42 -8.34
CA SER A 65 27.20 -15.78 -9.67
C SER A 65 28.13 -14.57 -9.77
N GLY A 66 28.65 -14.06 -8.65
CA GLY A 66 29.52 -12.88 -8.60
C GLY A 66 28.82 -11.54 -8.85
N LYS A 67 27.50 -11.54 -9.10
CA LYS A 67 26.71 -10.32 -9.31
C LYS A 67 26.48 -9.52 -8.02
N VAL A 68 26.67 -10.15 -6.86
CA VAL A 68 26.44 -9.53 -5.54
C VAL A 68 27.74 -9.56 -4.73
N ALA A 69 28.28 -8.39 -4.43
CA ALA A 69 29.45 -8.23 -3.58
C ALA A 69 29.03 -7.84 -2.16
N ARG A 70 29.56 -8.52 -1.14
CA ARG A 70 29.39 -8.11 0.26
C ARG A 70 30.23 -6.86 0.49
N LEU A 71 29.58 -5.71 0.58
CA LEU A 71 30.25 -4.48 0.98
C LEU A 71 30.47 -4.47 2.50
N PRO A 72 31.62 -3.95 2.98
CA PRO A 72 31.81 -3.73 4.41
C PRO A 72 30.78 -2.73 4.92
N ILE A 73 30.21 -2.99 6.10
CA ILE A 73 29.24 -2.09 6.72
C ILE A 73 29.97 -0.79 7.08
N VAL A 74 29.69 0.28 6.35
CA VAL A 74 30.16 1.62 6.70
C VAL A 74 29.23 2.17 7.78
N PRO A 75 29.73 2.54 8.97
CA PRO A 75 28.93 3.20 9.98
C PRO A 75 28.35 4.49 9.39
N ARG A 76 27.02 4.68 9.47
CA ARG A 76 26.42 5.94 9.06
C ARG A 76 26.87 7.02 10.04
N PRO A 77 27.24 8.23 9.59
CA PRO A 77 27.47 9.35 10.49
C PRO A 77 26.18 9.62 11.27
N VAL A 78 26.22 9.37 12.56
CA VAL A 78 25.17 9.73 13.51
C VAL A 78 25.30 11.22 13.73
N ARG A 79 24.22 11.99 13.51
CA ARG A 79 24.20 13.38 13.94
C ARG A 79 24.36 13.38 15.45
N ALA A 80 25.32 14.16 15.97
CA ALA A 80 25.40 14.41 17.40
C ALA A 80 24.10 15.13 17.79
N ASP A 81 23.16 14.40 18.38
CA ASP A 81 22.06 15.02 19.09
C ASP A 81 22.69 15.85 20.22
N ASN A 82 22.35 17.14 20.23
CA ASN A 82 22.70 18.05 21.31
C ASN A 82 22.07 17.54 22.61
N ASP A 83 22.83 16.78 23.39
CA ASP A 83 22.54 16.52 24.80
C ASP A 83 22.66 17.85 25.57
N GLU A 84 21.62 18.67 25.55
CA GLU A 84 21.34 19.62 26.64
C GLU A 84 20.90 18.83 27.87
N ARG A 85 21.87 18.15 28.48
CA ARG A 85 21.75 17.59 29.82
C ARG A 85 22.05 18.71 30.81
N GLY A 86 21.02 19.44 31.20
CA GLY A 86 21.09 20.32 32.37
C GLY A 86 21.52 19.52 33.61
N PRO A 87 22.43 20.04 34.44
CA PRO A 87 22.89 19.32 35.63
C PRO A 87 21.77 19.28 36.67
N ALA A 88 21.43 18.08 37.13
CA ALA A 88 20.66 17.89 38.36
C ALA A 88 21.56 18.27 39.54
N ALA A 89 21.15 19.30 40.27
CA ALA A 89 21.59 19.63 41.62
C ALA A 89 20.40 19.52 42.56
#